data_AF-A0A660Y3A6-F1
#
_entry.id   AF-A0A660Y3A6-F1
#
_cell.length_a   1.000
_cell.length_b   1.000
_cell.length_c   1.000
_cell.angle_alpha   90.00
_cell.angle_beta   90.00
_cell.angle_gamma   90.00
#
_symmetry.space_group_name_H-M   'P 1'
#
loop_
_entity.id
_entity.type
_entity.pdbx_description
1 polymer ?
#
loop_
_entity_poly.entity_id
_entity_poly.type
_entity_poly.pdbx_seq_one_letter_code
_entity_poly.pdbx_strand_id
1 'polypeptide(L)'
;MSWYARCEVYQMRYPKIRPDLNDREFVLFRDFIEKHSGLHFGEGKRDALRIALVARMSALGLTDYEQYYERLVRGPDGEKEFRKLLNLITVNETWFFRDRAQFEALKRYVLPEIIGRRKDSRTIRIWSAGCSTGEEPYSIAMVVRDALPDLGRWKVEILGTDVSERALEDARNGVYRPRSLRELDEGYKRYFEEREGLFYLSEEVKKMVRFEYFNLISEPYPLDRMKGWDIIFCRNVTIYFKLESTKRVIHNFYRSLDDQGYLFVGYSENLRFLTDEFRSVWLGDAWVYRKREIVEPAKVERPKPKPRFKEIEKSPDELLRTAEVLADTGKHEEALRLCGEALRRDPAYADAHFLMGLIYRAMGELGRASEEFRKVVLLRPDILARMYLGDIYREGGLLNPAAREYEMALREFEKHRPEDLGRFGDGYPPELVYRICREKLREVKRAIVGRNRRGR
;
A
#
# COMPACT_ATOMS: atom_id res chain seq x y z
N MET A 1 -14.49 -18.91 25.01
CA MET A 1 -15.92 -18.74 24.72
C MET A 1 -16.07 -18.19 23.31
N SER A 2 -16.75 -18.93 22.42
CA SER A 2 -17.03 -18.46 21.06
C SER A 2 -17.92 -17.22 21.10
N TRP A 3 -17.85 -16.39 20.06
CA TRP A 3 -18.65 -15.17 19.93
C TRP A 3 -20.16 -15.40 20.16
N TYR A 4 -20.67 -16.59 19.80
CA TYR A 4 -22.03 -17.05 20.10
C TYR A 4 -22.38 -17.00 21.60
N ALA A 5 -21.46 -17.39 22.48
CA ALA A 5 -21.67 -17.39 23.93
C ALA A 5 -21.64 -15.98 24.54
N ARG A 6 -21.20 -14.97 23.79
CA ARG A 6 -21.18 -13.56 24.23
C ARG A 6 -22.45 -12.79 23.82
N CYS A 7 -23.27 -13.35 22.94
CA CYS A 7 -24.51 -12.75 22.46
C CYS A 7 -25.73 -13.04 23.36
N GLU A 8 -25.67 -14.01 24.28
CA GLU A 8 -26.81 -14.36 25.16
C GLU A 8 -27.11 -13.32 26.26
N VAL A 9 -26.21 -12.35 26.50
CA VAL A 9 -26.34 -11.39 27.61
C VAL A 9 -27.14 -10.13 27.23
N TYR A 10 -27.52 -9.94 25.96
CA TYR A 10 -28.38 -8.83 25.54
C TYR A 10 -29.59 -9.35 24.74
N GLN A 11 -30.68 -9.63 25.46
CA GLN A 11 -32.01 -9.83 24.87
C GLN A 11 -32.55 -8.51 24.30
N MET A 12 -32.05 -8.09 23.14
CA MET A 12 -32.80 -7.24 22.21
C MET A 12 -33.29 -8.13 21.08
N ARG A 13 -34.61 -8.13 20.84
CA ARG A 13 -35.25 -8.81 19.69
C ARG A 13 -34.73 -8.22 18.38
N TYR A 14 -33.60 -8.71 17.90
CA TYR A 14 -33.21 -8.51 16.52
C TYR A 14 -34.05 -9.45 15.65
N PRO A 15 -34.57 -9.00 14.50
CA PRO A 15 -35.26 -9.90 13.58
C PRO A 15 -34.28 -11.01 13.15
N LYS A 16 -34.80 -12.16 12.68
CA LYS A 16 -33.99 -13.29 12.22
C LYS A 16 -33.20 -12.87 10.96
N ILE A 17 -32.07 -12.20 11.15
CA ILE A 17 -31.16 -11.80 10.07
C ILE A 17 -30.49 -13.06 9.53
N ARG A 18 -30.46 -13.21 8.21
CA ARG A 18 -29.82 -14.34 7.58
C ARG A 18 -28.31 -14.32 7.87
N PRO A 19 -27.77 -15.34 8.57
CA PRO A 19 -26.38 -15.31 9.05
C PRO A 19 -25.35 -15.51 7.93
N ASP A 20 -25.75 -16.20 6.85
CA ASP A 20 -24.84 -16.68 5.81
C ASP A 20 -24.91 -15.84 4.54
N LEU A 21 -23.79 -15.17 4.23
CA LEU A 21 -23.55 -14.48 2.97
C LEU A 21 -23.12 -15.49 1.91
N ASN A 22 -23.94 -15.75 0.90
CA ASN A 22 -23.61 -16.73 -0.15
C ASN A 22 -22.57 -16.16 -1.14
N ASP A 23 -22.04 -17.00 -2.04
CA ASP A 23 -20.95 -16.60 -2.95
C ASP A 23 -21.37 -15.48 -3.90
N ARG A 24 -22.61 -15.53 -4.42
CA ARG A 24 -23.15 -14.52 -5.32
C ARG A 24 -23.28 -13.17 -4.62
N GLU A 25 -23.81 -13.14 -3.40
CA GLU A 25 -23.95 -11.93 -2.59
C GLU A 25 -22.58 -11.39 -2.19
N PHE A 26 -21.65 -12.27 -1.81
CA PHE A 26 -20.28 -11.87 -1.49
C PHE A 26 -19.62 -11.15 -2.67
N VAL A 27 -19.68 -11.75 -3.86
CA VAL A 27 -19.17 -11.14 -5.09
C VAL A 27 -19.87 -9.79 -5.37
N LEU A 28 -21.20 -9.73 -5.18
CA LEU A 28 -21.98 -8.53 -5.41
C LEU A 28 -21.55 -7.36 -4.50
N PHE A 29 -21.42 -7.59 -3.20
CA PHE A 29 -20.96 -6.56 -2.25
C PHE A 29 -19.48 -6.24 -2.43
N ARG A 30 -18.65 -7.25 -2.69
CA ARG A 30 -17.23 -7.07 -3.02
C ARG A 30 -17.09 -6.09 -4.17
N ASP A 31 -17.68 -6.41 -5.33
CA ASP A 31 -17.55 -5.61 -6.53
C ASP A 31 -18.13 -4.20 -6.35
N PHE A 32 -19.20 -4.05 -5.58
CA PHE A 32 -19.74 -2.75 -5.20
C PHE A 32 -18.77 -1.94 -4.34
N ILE A 33 -18.21 -2.53 -3.28
CA ILE A 33 -17.22 -1.87 -2.42
C ILE A 33 -15.98 -1.49 -3.23
N GLU A 34 -15.43 -2.42 -4.02
CA GLU A 34 -14.23 -2.18 -4.80
C GLU A 34 -14.47 -1.06 -5.84
N LYS A 35 -15.64 -1.04 -6.48
CA LYS A 35 -16.02 0.01 -7.44
C LYS A 35 -16.14 1.39 -6.80
N HIS A 36 -16.72 1.49 -5.60
CA HIS A 36 -17.06 2.78 -4.99
C HIS A 36 -16.04 3.29 -3.96
N SER A 37 -15.15 2.43 -3.45
CA SER A 37 -14.07 2.82 -2.52
C SER A 37 -12.65 2.61 -3.07
N GLY A 38 -12.50 1.86 -4.16
CA GLY A 38 -11.18 1.54 -4.73
C GLY A 38 -10.43 0.46 -3.97
N LEU A 39 -10.92 0.06 -2.79
CA LEU A 39 -10.34 -0.98 -1.95
C LEU A 39 -10.31 -2.31 -2.71
N HIS A 40 -9.28 -3.10 -2.49
CA HIS A 40 -9.16 -4.48 -2.90
C HIS A 40 -9.68 -5.37 -1.76
N PHE A 41 -10.65 -6.20 -2.12
CA PHE A 41 -11.39 -7.00 -1.18
C PHE A 41 -11.29 -8.48 -1.56
N GLY A 42 -10.18 -9.11 -1.16
CA GLY A 42 -9.93 -10.53 -1.39
C GLY A 42 -10.84 -11.46 -0.57
N GLU A 43 -10.90 -12.74 -0.97
CA GLU A 43 -11.78 -13.74 -0.33
C GLU A 43 -11.56 -13.90 1.19
N GLY A 44 -10.32 -13.70 1.66
CA GLY A 44 -9.98 -13.77 3.09
C GLY A 44 -10.69 -12.74 3.97
N LYS A 45 -11.34 -11.72 3.38
CA LYS A 45 -12.11 -10.69 4.12
C LYS A 45 -13.62 -10.97 4.18
N ARG A 46 -14.08 -12.13 3.69
CA ARG A 46 -15.51 -12.50 3.64
C ARG A 46 -16.20 -12.41 5.00
N ASP A 47 -15.57 -12.92 6.06
CA ASP A 47 -16.16 -12.89 7.39
C ASP A 47 -16.26 -11.47 7.96
N ALA A 48 -15.23 -10.64 7.73
CA ALA A 48 -15.27 -9.23 8.13
C ALA A 48 -16.39 -8.47 7.41
N LEU A 49 -16.56 -8.71 6.09
CA LEU A 49 -17.66 -8.14 5.33
C LEU A 49 -19.02 -8.60 5.86
N ARG A 50 -19.19 -9.90 6.08
CA ARG A 50 -20.42 -10.48 6.63
C ARG A 50 -20.79 -9.84 7.96
N ILE A 51 -19.83 -9.73 8.89
CA ILE A 51 -20.04 -9.08 10.19
C ILE A 51 -20.46 -7.62 10.03
N ALA A 52 -19.80 -6.88 9.14
CA ALA A 52 -20.14 -5.48 8.87
C ALA A 52 -21.55 -5.33 8.27
N LEU A 53 -21.89 -6.15 7.27
CA LEU A 53 -23.22 -6.15 6.64
C LEU A 53 -24.31 -6.48 7.66
N VAL A 54 -24.15 -7.52 8.47
CA VAL A 54 -25.11 -7.90 9.52
C VAL A 54 -25.29 -6.77 10.54
N ALA A 55 -24.22 -6.08 10.92
CA ALA A 55 -24.29 -4.95 11.83
C ALA A 55 -25.07 -3.77 11.22
N ARG A 56 -24.85 -3.45 9.94
CA ARG A 56 -25.57 -2.39 9.23
C ARG A 56 -27.05 -2.74 9.00
N MET A 57 -27.33 -3.97 8.57
CA MET A 57 -28.69 -4.48 8.39
C MET A 57 -29.49 -4.45 9.68
N SER A 58 -28.89 -4.91 10.80
CA SER A 58 -29.47 -4.79 12.14
C SER A 58 -29.87 -3.36 12.47
N ALA A 59 -29.00 -2.40 12.20
CA ALA A 59 -29.23 -0.98 12.49
C ALA A 59 -30.35 -0.35 11.63
N LEU A 60 -30.65 -0.94 10.46
CA LEU A 60 -31.71 -0.50 9.56
C LEU A 60 -33.00 -1.33 9.67
N GLY A 61 -33.01 -2.37 10.51
CA GLY A 61 -34.13 -3.31 10.60
C GLY A 61 -34.30 -4.19 9.36
N LEU A 62 -33.27 -4.35 8.54
CA LEU A 62 -33.28 -5.18 7.33
C LEU A 62 -32.88 -6.62 7.68
N THR A 63 -33.51 -7.60 7.04
CA THR A 63 -33.26 -9.04 7.32
C THR A 63 -32.57 -9.76 6.17
N ASP A 64 -32.53 -9.13 4.99
CA ASP A 64 -32.02 -9.72 3.76
C ASP A 64 -30.92 -8.87 3.10
N TYR A 65 -29.92 -9.56 2.55
CA TYR A 65 -28.75 -8.94 1.93
C TYR A 65 -29.08 -8.21 0.63
N GLU A 66 -30.02 -8.71 -0.16
CA GLU A 66 -30.46 -8.07 -1.40
C GLU A 66 -31.17 -6.74 -1.08
N GLN A 67 -32.02 -6.72 -0.05
CA GLN A 67 -32.65 -5.47 0.43
C GLN A 67 -31.61 -4.42 0.83
N TYR A 68 -30.56 -4.83 1.54
CA TYR A 68 -29.48 -3.92 1.92
C TYR A 68 -28.70 -3.43 0.69
N TYR A 69 -28.43 -4.32 -0.26
CA TYR A 69 -27.78 -3.95 -1.51
C TYR A 69 -28.60 -2.94 -2.32
N GLU A 70 -29.91 -3.16 -2.45
CA GLU A 70 -30.82 -2.20 -3.11
C GLU A 70 -30.82 -0.86 -2.41
N ARG A 71 -30.76 -0.84 -1.07
CA ARG A 71 -30.64 0.40 -0.31
C ARG A 71 -29.34 1.14 -0.61
N LEU A 72 -28.22 0.44 -0.73
CA LEU A 72 -26.93 1.05 -1.08
C LEU A 72 -26.94 1.64 -2.50
N VAL A 73 -27.53 0.93 -3.46
CA VAL A 73 -27.46 1.31 -4.89
C VAL A 73 -28.54 2.31 -5.29
N ARG A 74 -29.76 2.16 -4.79
CA ARG A 74 -30.96 2.90 -5.23
C ARG A 74 -31.59 3.75 -4.12
N GLY A 75 -31.15 3.57 -2.87
CA GLY A 75 -31.72 4.30 -1.74
C GLY A 75 -31.37 5.79 -1.79
N PRO A 76 -32.28 6.67 -1.33
CA PRO A 76 -32.04 8.12 -1.29
C PRO A 76 -30.88 8.52 -0.37
N ASP A 77 -30.51 7.65 0.57
CA ASP A 77 -29.37 7.78 1.49
C ASP A 77 -28.26 6.74 1.24
N GLY A 78 -28.25 6.10 0.07
CA GLY A 78 -27.34 5.00 -0.26
C GLY A 78 -25.87 5.36 -0.06
N GLU A 79 -25.45 6.57 -0.47
CA GLU A 79 -24.07 7.05 -0.26
C GLU A 79 -23.72 7.21 1.23
N LYS A 80 -24.63 7.81 2.00
CA LYS A 80 -24.45 7.99 3.45
C LYS A 80 -24.39 6.64 4.17
N GLU A 81 -25.20 5.68 3.74
CA GLU A 81 -25.19 4.33 4.28
C GLU A 81 -23.91 3.57 3.89
N PHE A 82 -23.44 3.74 2.65
CA PHE A 82 -22.17 3.18 2.19
C PHE A 82 -20.99 3.68 3.03
N ARG A 83 -20.95 4.97 3.39
CA ARG A 83 -19.92 5.51 4.30
C ARG A 83 -19.93 4.82 5.67
N LYS A 84 -21.11 4.53 6.22
CA LYS A 84 -21.23 3.78 7.48
C LYS A 84 -20.75 2.33 7.36
N LEU A 85 -20.96 1.70 6.20
CA LEU A 85 -20.40 0.38 5.91
C LEU A 85 -18.87 0.43 5.84
N LEU A 86 -18.30 1.44 5.15
CA LEU A 86 -16.84 1.62 5.06
C LEU A 86 -16.18 1.71 6.44
N ASN A 87 -16.77 2.46 7.37
CA ASN A 87 -16.26 2.60 8.74
C ASN A 87 -16.05 1.25 9.48
N LEU A 88 -16.74 0.18 9.06
CA LEU A 88 -16.63 -1.15 9.68
C LEU A 88 -15.60 -2.05 8.99
N ILE A 89 -15.19 -1.73 7.76
CA ILE A 89 -14.33 -2.58 6.94
C ILE A 89 -12.95 -1.98 6.64
N THR A 90 -12.72 -0.70 6.96
CA THR A 90 -11.41 -0.06 6.84
C THR A 90 -10.51 -0.38 8.05
N VAL A 91 -9.21 -0.49 7.81
CA VAL A 91 -8.19 -0.70 8.84
C VAL A 91 -7.52 0.64 9.15
N ASN A 92 -7.73 1.17 10.34
CA ASN A 92 -7.35 2.54 10.73
C ASN A 92 -6.17 2.56 11.72
N GLU A 93 -5.14 1.72 11.55
CA GLU A 93 -3.98 1.75 12.45
C GLU A 93 -3.01 2.88 12.08
N THR A 94 -2.89 3.88 12.95
CA THR A 94 -1.99 5.03 12.81
C THR A 94 -1.44 5.48 14.18
N TRP A 95 -0.39 6.29 14.17
CA TRP A 95 0.25 6.86 15.35
C TRP A 95 1.10 8.07 14.99
N PHE A 96 1.39 8.91 15.97
CA PHE A 96 2.20 10.11 15.77
C PHE A 96 3.61 9.75 15.31
N PHE A 97 4.10 10.47 14.31
CA PHE A 97 5.45 10.33 13.76
C PHE A 97 5.80 8.92 13.22
N ARG A 98 4.80 8.16 12.77
CA ARG A 98 5.00 6.91 12.03
C ARG A 98 6.00 7.13 10.89
N ASP A 99 6.96 6.23 10.68
CA ASP A 99 8.13 6.40 9.79
C ASP A 99 8.87 7.73 10.02
N ARG A 100 9.43 7.88 11.21
CA ARG A 100 10.15 9.09 11.67
C ARG A 100 11.12 9.69 10.67
N ALA A 101 11.82 8.88 9.86
CA ALA A 101 12.72 9.34 8.81
C ALA A 101 12.04 10.33 7.85
N GLN A 102 10.77 10.12 7.48
CA GLN A 102 10.04 11.01 6.57
C GLN A 102 9.73 12.36 7.21
N PHE A 103 9.42 12.41 8.50
CA PHE A 103 9.21 13.66 9.23
C PHE A 103 10.53 14.42 9.45
N GLU A 104 11.65 13.73 9.68
CA GLU A 104 12.97 14.35 9.68
C GLU A 104 13.32 14.91 8.30
N ALA A 105 12.99 14.20 7.22
CA ALA A 105 13.20 14.69 5.87
C ALA A 105 12.34 15.94 5.55
N LEU A 106 11.08 15.93 6.00
CA LEU A 106 10.18 17.08 5.95
C LEU A 106 10.82 18.29 6.65
N LYS A 107 11.29 18.11 7.88
CA LYS A 107 11.86 19.16 8.73
C LYS A 107 13.17 19.73 8.19
N ARG A 108 14.11 18.85 7.79
CA ARG A 108 15.50 19.25 7.49
C ARG A 108 15.73 19.68 6.05
N TYR A 109 14.96 19.17 5.11
CA TYR A 109 15.20 19.39 3.67
C TYR A 109 14.01 20.04 2.98
N VAL A 110 12.81 19.45 3.10
CA VAL A 110 11.65 19.85 2.30
C VAL A 110 11.06 21.19 2.73
N LEU A 111 10.81 21.40 4.03
CA LEU A 111 10.27 22.67 4.53
C LEU A 111 11.23 23.85 4.27
N PRO A 112 12.55 23.78 4.57
CA PRO A 112 13.46 24.86 4.25
C PRO A 112 13.48 25.24 2.76
N GLU A 113 13.42 24.26 1.87
CA GLU A 113 13.35 24.50 0.43
C GLU A 113 12.05 25.24 0.04
N ILE A 114 10.90 24.75 0.50
CA ILE A 114 9.59 25.35 0.19
C ILE A 114 9.49 26.75 0.77
N ILE A 115 9.95 26.96 2.02
CA ILE A 115 10.02 28.27 2.65
C ILE A 115 10.86 29.23 1.80
N GLY A 116 12.01 28.74 1.28
CA GLY A 116 12.87 29.49 0.37
C GLY A 116 12.16 29.91 -0.92
N ARG A 117 11.46 28.95 -1.56
CA ARG A 117 10.72 29.16 -2.82
C ARG A 117 9.49 30.05 -2.66
N ARG A 118 8.84 30.01 -1.49
CA ARG A 118 7.57 30.70 -1.22
C ARG A 118 7.75 32.01 -0.46
N LYS A 119 8.97 32.56 -0.32
CA LYS A 119 9.25 33.79 0.45
C LYS A 119 8.32 34.97 0.16
N ASP A 120 7.92 35.14 -1.10
CA ASP A 120 7.05 36.24 -1.53
C ASP A 120 5.57 35.95 -1.22
N SER A 121 5.08 34.77 -1.60
CA SER A 121 3.68 34.35 -1.39
C SER A 121 3.35 34.00 0.07
N ARG A 122 4.36 33.62 0.85
CA ARG A 122 4.30 33.11 2.23
C ARG A 122 3.18 32.10 2.48
N THR A 123 2.92 31.24 1.51
CA THR A 123 1.87 30.24 1.58
C THR A 123 2.48 28.85 1.45
N ILE A 124 2.10 27.94 2.35
CA ILE A 124 2.51 26.52 2.32
C ILE A 124 1.25 25.68 2.41
N ARG A 125 1.06 24.76 1.46
CA ARG A 125 -0.12 23.90 1.40
C ARG A 125 0.29 22.44 1.45
N ILE A 126 -0.20 21.71 2.46
CA ILE A 126 0.10 20.31 2.70
C ILE A 126 -1.19 19.50 2.79
N TRP A 127 -1.23 18.37 2.12
CA TRP A 127 -2.38 17.46 2.16
C TRP A 127 -1.97 16.08 2.67
N SER A 128 -2.56 15.62 3.77
CA SER A 128 -2.53 14.23 4.24
C SER A 128 -3.77 13.49 3.73
N ALA A 129 -3.57 12.65 2.72
CA ALA A 129 -4.55 11.85 2.02
C ALA A 129 -4.67 10.45 2.67
N GLY A 130 -5.83 10.15 3.26
CA GLY A 130 -6.05 8.96 4.09
C GLY A 130 -5.52 9.14 5.51
N CYS A 131 -5.90 10.24 6.17
CA CYS A 131 -5.32 10.67 7.43
C CYS A 131 -5.77 9.87 8.66
N SER A 132 -6.74 8.96 8.52
CA SER A 132 -7.33 8.18 9.62
C SER A 132 -7.75 9.09 10.79
N THR A 133 -7.35 8.76 12.02
CA THR A 133 -7.68 9.45 13.27
C THR A 133 -6.83 10.70 13.56
N GLY A 134 -6.09 11.21 12.57
CA GLY A 134 -5.49 12.55 12.60
C GLY A 134 -4.03 12.62 13.06
N GLU A 135 -3.43 11.53 13.52
CA GLU A 135 -2.04 11.54 14.00
C GLU A 135 -1.04 12.06 12.94
N GLU A 136 -1.20 11.68 11.67
CA GLU A 136 -0.31 12.15 10.59
C GLU A 136 -0.39 13.66 10.34
N PRO A 137 -1.56 14.26 10.03
CA PRO A 137 -1.63 15.70 9.77
C PRO A 137 -1.27 16.54 11.00
N TYR A 138 -1.49 16.05 12.22
CA TYR A 138 -1.01 16.73 13.41
C TYR A 138 0.50 16.61 13.62
N SER A 139 1.12 15.47 13.31
CA SER A 139 2.60 15.38 13.26
C SER A 139 3.18 16.36 12.25
N ILE A 140 2.57 16.49 11.06
CA ILE A 140 2.95 17.51 10.06
C ILE A 140 2.83 18.90 10.67
N ALA A 141 1.69 19.22 11.30
CA ALA A 141 1.45 20.53 11.90
C ALA A 141 2.48 20.90 12.98
N MET A 142 2.84 19.95 13.85
CA MET A 142 3.90 20.15 14.84
C MET A 142 5.26 20.44 14.19
N VAL A 143 5.63 19.69 13.15
CA VAL A 143 6.89 19.92 12.41
C VAL A 143 6.90 21.30 11.75
N VAL A 144 5.79 21.70 11.11
CA VAL A 144 5.67 23.01 10.47
C VAL A 144 5.71 24.14 11.50
N ARG A 145 5.05 23.97 12.65
CA ARG A 145 5.07 24.93 13.75
C ARG A 145 6.49 25.16 14.25
N ASP A 146 7.27 24.10 14.41
CA ASP A 146 8.67 24.16 14.89
C ASP A 146 9.60 24.78 13.85
N ALA A 147 9.34 24.55 12.57
CA ALA A 147 10.14 25.06 11.47
C ALA A 147 9.89 26.55 11.16
N LEU A 148 8.77 27.12 11.63
CA LEU A 148 8.35 28.50 11.34
C LEU A 148 8.18 29.34 12.61
N PRO A 149 9.27 29.95 13.14
CA PRO A 149 9.20 30.85 14.30
C PRO A 149 8.22 32.02 14.08
N ASP A 150 8.15 32.54 12.84
CA ASP A 150 7.27 33.63 12.41
C ASP A 150 5.94 33.10 11.81
N LEU A 151 5.35 32.02 12.34
CA LEU A 151 4.16 31.38 11.73
C LEU A 151 3.03 32.37 11.41
N GLY A 152 2.83 33.43 12.22
CA GLY A 152 1.79 34.44 11.99
C GLY A 152 1.95 35.26 10.69
N ARG A 153 3.11 35.19 10.04
CA ARG A 153 3.36 35.80 8.72
C ARG A 153 3.15 34.85 7.55
N TRP A 154 2.86 33.57 7.82
CA TRP A 154 2.66 32.51 6.84
C TRP A 154 1.21 32.06 6.80
N LYS A 155 0.68 31.88 5.60
CA LYS A 155 -0.58 31.17 5.39
C LYS A 155 -0.27 29.68 5.24
N VAL A 156 -0.41 28.93 6.33
CA VAL A 156 -0.23 27.47 6.32
C VAL A 156 -1.59 26.80 6.21
N GLU A 157 -1.77 25.97 5.18
CA GLU A 157 -2.96 25.14 5.01
C GLU A 157 -2.56 23.66 5.11
N ILE A 158 -3.02 22.98 6.16
CA ILE A 158 -2.87 21.53 6.30
C ILE A 158 -4.26 20.90 6.19
N LEU A 159 -4.46 20.09 5.17
CA LEU A 159 -5.70 19.36 4.94
C LEU A 159 -5.47 17.88 5.29
N GLY A 160 -6.25 17.34 6.22
CA GLY A 160 -6.38 15.90 6.43
C GLY A 160 -7.66 15.40 5.78
N THR A 161 -7.59 14.39 4.92
CA THR A 161 -8.80 13.78 4.34
C THR A 161 -8.87 12.29 4.56
N ASP A 162 -10.07 11.76 4.77
CA ASP A 162 -10.31 10.33 4.86
C ASP A 162 -11.71 9.95 4.35
N VAL A 163 -11.91 8.66 4.06
CA VAL A 163 -13.22 8.08 3.74
C VAL A 163 -14.01 7.68 4.98
N SER A 164 -13.35 7.58 6.14
CA SER A 164 -13.96 7.25 7.42
C SER A 164 -14.40 8.50 8.17
N GLU A 165 -15.70 8.83 8.12
CA GLU A 165 -16.25 9.99 8.85
C GLU A 165 -16.01 9.89 10.36
N ARG A 166 -16.06 8.66 10.90
CA ARG A 166 -15.77 8.41 12.32
C ARG A 166 -14.33 8.75 12.68
N ALA A 167 -13.37 8.33 11.85
CA ALA A 167 -11.96 8.63 12.09
C ALA A 167 -11.70 10.14 12.01
N LEU A 168 -12.37 10.85 11.09
CA LEU A 168 -12.31 12.31 11.01
C LEU A 168 -12.92 13.00 12.24
N GLU A 169 -13.96 12.44 12.85
CA GLU A 169 -14.52 12.94 14.11
C GLU A 169 -13.52 12.77 15.26
N ASP A 170 -12.93 11.58 15.39
CA ASP A 170 -11.87 11.31 16.37
C ASP A 170 -10.67 12.27 16.18
N ALA A 171 -10.28 12.53 14.93
CA ALA A 171 -9.23 13.48 14.58
C ALA A 171 -9.55 14.91 15.02
N ARG A 172 -10.79 15.38 14.80
CA ARG A 172 -11.23 16.73 15.23
C ARG A 172 -11.27 16.85 16.76
N ASN A 173 -11.63 15.78 17.46
CA ASN A 173 -11.60 15.76 18.92
C ASN A 173 -10.17 15.94 19.45
N GLY A 174 -9.19 15.30 18.79
CA GLY A 174 -7.78 15.45 19.12
C GLY A 174 -7.41 14.84 20.48
N VAL A 175 -8.07 13.74 20.85
CA VAL A 175 -7.87 13.02 22.11
C VAL A 175 -7.32 11.63 21.80
N TYR A 176 -6.17 11.31 22.38
CA TYR A 176 -5.38 10.13 22.04
C TYR A 176 -5.08 9.26 23.25
N ARG A 177 -4.83 7.97 22.98
CA ARG A 177 -4.39 7.00 23.99
C ARG A 177 -2.87 6.87 23.97
N PRO A 178 -2.24 6.35 25.05
CA PRO A 178 -0.79 6.16 25.11
C PRO A 178 -0.19 5.45 23.88
N ARG A 179 -0.91 4.47 23.32
CA ARG A 179 -0.46 3.71 22.12
C ARG A 179 -0.27 4.59 20.88
N SER A 180 -1.05 5.66 20.71
CA SER A 180 -0.90 6.59 19.59
C SER A 180 0.38 7.43 19.71
N LEU A 181 0.95 7.56 20.91
CA LEU A 181 2.15 8.35 21.21
C LEU A 181 3.41 7.49 21.37
N ARG A 182 3.35 6.18 21.08
CA ARG A 182 4.44 5.21 21.37
C ARG A 182 5.81 5.51 20.75
N GLU A 183 5.84 6.29 19.67
CA GLU A 183 7.06 6.71 18.96
C GLU A 183 7.23 8.24 18.98
N LEU A 184 6.47 8.94 19.84
CA LEU A 184 6.53 10.39 19.96
C LEU A 184 7.83 10.82 20.65
N ASP A 185 8.56 11.73 20.00
CA ASP A 185 9.75 12.32 20.63
C ASP A 185 9.39 13.21 21.81
N GLU A 186 10.24 13.21 22.82
CA GLU A 186 10.11 14.04 24.03
C GLU A 186 9.85 15.51 23.71
N GLY A 187 10.51 16.04 22.66
CA GLY A 187 10.31 17.41 22.22
C GLY A 187 8.83 17.71 21.93
N TYR A 188 8.12 16.81 21.25
CA TYR A 188 6.73 17.05 20.83
C TYR A 188 5.70 16.78 21.93
N LYS A 189 6.08 16.19 23.08
CA LYS A 189 5.15 15.99 24.21
C LYS A 189 4.54 17.28 24.73
N ARG A 190 5.25 18.41 24.59
CA ARG A 190 4.75 19.75 24.95
C ARG A 190 3.45 20.16 24.24
N TYR A 191 3.10 19.49 23.13
CA TYR A 191 1.85 19.72 22.40
C TYR A 191 0.67 18.94 22.99
N PHE A 192 0.88 18.15 24.02
CA PHE A 192 -0.14 17.33 24.65
C PHE A 192 -0.30 17.67 26.12
N GLU A 193 -1.52 17.59 26.59
CA GLU A 193 -1.85 17.60 28.01
C GLU A 193 -2.41 16.23 28.40
N GLU A 194 -1.80 15.60 29.40
CA GLU A 194 -2.28 14.32 29.92
C GLU A 194 -3.34 14.54 31.00
N ARG A 195 -4.54 13.96 30.81
CA ARG A 195 -5.62 13.94 31.80
C ARG A 195 -6.26 12.57 31.84
N GLU A 196 -6.31 11.95 33.02
CA GLU A 196 -6.95 10.65 33.24
C GLU A 196 -6.44 9.53 32.29
N GLY A 197 -5.14 9.56 31.95
CA GLY A 197 -4.51 8.58 31.05
C GLY A 197 -4.85 8.77 29.56
N LEU A 198 -5.47 9.90 29.20
CA LEU A 198 -5.68 10.35 27.83
C LEU A 198 -4.83 11.58 27.53
N PHE A 199 -4.41 11.72 26.27
CA PHE A 199 -3.57 12.82 25.79
C PHE A 199 -4.39 13.75 24.91
N TYR A 200 -4.55 14.99 25.36
CA TYR A 200 -5.32 16.03 24.68
C TYR A 200 -4.35 16.91 23.88
N LEU A 201 -4.55 16.98 22.56
CA LEU A 201 -3.72 17.80 21.69
C LEU A 201 -4.03 19.30 21.87
N SER A 202 -2.99 20.14 21.85
CA SER A 202 -3.14 21.59 22.03
C SER A 202 -4.00 22.23 20.94
N GLU A 203 -4.84 23.18 21.34
CA GLU A 203 -5.72 23.91 20.43
C GLU A 203 -4.95 24.70 19.35
N GLU A 204 -3.71 25.08 19.65
CA GLU A 204 -2.81 25.73 18.70
C GLU A 204 -2.50 24.84 17.50
N VAL A 205 -2.15 23.56 17.74
CA VAL A 205 -1.86 22.60 16.67
C VAL A 205 -3.17 22.18 15.99
N LYS A 206 -4.26 22.00 16.75
CA LYS A 206 -5.57 21.63 16.19
C LYS A 206 -6.04 22.62 15.14
N LYS A 207 -5.91 23.93 15.39
CA LYS A 207 -6.33 24.99 14.47
C LYS A 207 -5.53 25.06 13.17
N MET A 208 -4.36 24.42 13.10
CA MET A 208 -3.56 24.38 11.87
C MET A 208 -4.08 23.37 10.84
N VAL A 209 -4.92 22.42 11.27
CA VAL A 209 -5.37 21.31 10.43
C VAL A 209 -6.88 21.38 10.19
N ARG A 210 -7.27 21.30 8.93
CA ARG A 210 -8.67 21.12 8.50
C ARG A 210 -8.92 19.66 8.12
N PHE A 211 -10.04 19.10 8.54
CA PHE A 211 -10.44 17.73 8.21
C PHE A 211 -11.67 17.69 7.31
N GLU A 212 -11.56 17.00 6.17
CA GLU A 212 -12.66 16.84 5.21
C GLU A 212 -12.85 15.38 4.80
N TYR A 213 -14.10 14.98 4.53
CA TYR A 213 -14.36 13.70 3.87
C TYR A 213 -13.88 13.80 2.42
N PHE A 214 -13.07 12.85 1.98
CA PHE A 214 -12.68 12.77 0.58
C PHE A 214 -12.37 11.33 0.19
N ASN A 215 -12.98 10.88 -0.91
CA ASN A 215 -12.69 9.60 -1.51
C ASN A 215 -11.68 9.79 -2.66
N LEU A 216 -10.49 9.22 -2.50
CA LEU A 216 -9.37 9.40 -3.43
C LEU A 216 -9.64 8.91 -4.86
N ILE A 217 -10.59 7.98 -5.03
CA ILE A 217 -10.97 7.44 -6.33
C ILE A 217 -12.23 8.10 -6.92
N SER A 218 -12.68 9.23 -6.36
CA SER A 218 -13.88 9.92 -6.83
C SER A 218 -13.76 10.36 -8.29
N GLU A 219 -14.84 10.18 -9.06
CA GLU A 219 -14.96 10.63 -10.44
C GLU A 219 -16.26 11.42 -10.65
N PRO A 220 -16.24 12.59 -11.32
CA PRO A 220 -15.05 13.28 -11.81
C PRO A 220 -14.16 13.80 -10.65
N TYR A 221 -12.83 13.66 -10.79
CA TYR A 221 -11.92 14.13 -9.76
C TYR A 221 -11.91 15.67 -9.64
N PRO A 222 -12.21 16.25 -8.45
CA PRO A 222 -12.50 17.68 -8.32
C PRO A 222 -11.23 18.54 -8.24
N LEU A 223 -10.47 18.62 -9.33
CA LEU A 223 -9.20 19.34 -9.37
C LEU A 223 -9.29 20.82 -9.02
N ASP A 224 -10.41 21.47 -9.28
CA ASP A 224 -10.56 22.89 -8.92
C ASP A 224 -10.45 23.14 -7.41
N ARG A 225 -10.78 22.12 -6.61
CA ARG A 225 -10.63 22.15 -5.14
C ARG A 225 -9.33 21.49 -4.68
N MET A 226 -8.88 20.47 -5.40
CA MET A 226 -7.76 19.60 -4.99
C MET A 226 -6.47 19.89 -5.75
N LYS A 227 -6.17 21.14 -6.11
CA LYS A 227 -4.91 21.54 -6.76
C LYS A 227 -4.13 22.58 -5.98
N GLY A 228 -2.85 22.72 -6.29
CA GLY A 228 -1.96 23.74 -5.74
C GLY A 228 -1.29 23.35 -4.43
N TRP A 229 -0.99 22.06 -4.26
CA TRP A 229 -0.34 21.54 -3.05
C TRP A 229 1.18 21.56 -3.20
N ASP A 230 1.91 22.05 -2.19
CA ASP A 230 3.36 21.92 -2.16
C ASP A 230 3.79 20.50 -1.78
N ILE A 231 3.02 19.88 -0.88
CA ILE A 231 3.30 18.54 -0.35
C ILE A 231 2.01 17.74 -0.27
N ILE A 232 2.07 16.48 -0.70
CA ILE A 232 1.05 15.46 -0.43
C ILE A 232 1.69 14.32 0.36
N PHE A 233 1.07 13.91 1.45
CA PHE A 233 1.30 12.66 2.16
C PHE A 233 0.16 11.71 1.80
N CYS A 234 0.48 10.50 1.33
CA CYS A 234 -0.49 9.43 1.12
C CYS A 234 0.18 8.11 1.51
N ARG A 235 0.12 7.76 2.79
CA ARG A 235 0.95 6.73 3.39
C ARG A 235 0.12 5.61 3.98
N ASN A 236 0.46 4.38 3.60
CA ASN A 236 -0.22 3.15 3.98
C ASN A 236 -1.71 3.12 3.59
N VAL A 237 -2.06 3.77 2.46
CA VAL A 237 -3.44 3.86 1.96
C VAL A 237 -3.59 3.08 0.66
N THR A 238 -2.69 3.31 -0.30
CA THR A 238 -2.79 2.70 -1.64
C THR A 238 -2.48 1.22 -1.64
N ILE A 239 -1.86 0.68 -0.58
CA ILE A 239 -1.72 -0.77 -0.33
C ILE A 239 -3.06 -1.50 -0.30
N TYR A 240 -4.14 -0.79 -0.01
CA TYR A 240 -5.48 -1.37 -0.02
C TYR A 240 -6.16 -1.23 -1.36
N PHE A 241 -5.60 -0.55 -2.36
CA PHE A 241 -6.26 -0.32 -3.64
C PHE A 241 -5.87 -1.35 -4.70
N LYS A 242 -6.75 -1.55 -5.70
CA LYS A 242 -6.35 -2.23 -6.94
C LYS A 242 -5.32 -1.40 -7.69
N LEU A 243 -4.43 -2.07 -8.44
CA LEU A 243 -3.37 -1.42 -9.23
C LEU A 243 -3.89 -0.24 -10.08
N GLU A 244 -4.98 -0.44 -10.81
CA GLU A 244 -5.56 0.61 -11.66
C GLU A 244 -6.10 1.80 -10.85
N SER A 245 -6.69 1.54 -9.69
CA SER A 245 -7.13 2.60 -8.78
C SER A 245 -5.93 3.35 -8.20
N THR A 246 -4.87 2.65 -7.81
CA THR A 246 -3.62 3.26 -7.37
C THR A 246 -3.02 4.15 -8.46
N LYS A 247 -2.88 3.67 -9.69
CA LYS A 247 -2.37 4.47 -10.83
C LYS A 247 -3.17 5.76 -11.02
N ARG A 248 -4.51 5.69 -11.00
CA ARG A 248 -5.37 6.87 -11.12
C ARG A 248 -5.17 7.85 -9.97
N VAL A 249 -5.11 7.36 -8.72
CA VAL A 249 -4.90 8.20 -7.54
C VAL A 249 -3.55 8.92 -7.62
N ILE A 250 -2.48 8.20 -7.98
CA ILE A 250 -1.14 8.79 -8.12
C ILE A 250 -1.09 9.83 -9.25
N HIS A 251 -1.74 9.55 -10.39
CA HIS A 251 -1.88 10.52 -11.49
C HIS A 251 -2.65 11.77 -11.05
N ASN A 252 -3.72 11.61 -10.27
CA ASN A 252 -4.45 12.74 -9.71
C ASN A 252 -3.57 13.54 -8.73
N PHE A 253 -2.76 12.89 -7.88
CA PHE A 253 -1.79 13.59 -7.04
C PHE A 253 -0.76 14.38 -7.86
N TYR A 254 -0.30 13.85 -8.99
CA TYR A 254 0.58 14.59 -9.90
C TYR A 254 -0.06 15.88 -10.39
N ARG A 255 -1.34 15.81 -10.80
CA ARG A 255 -2.13 16.98 -11.25
C ARG A 255 -2.46 17.95 -10.11
N SER A 256 -2.55 17.43 -8.88
CA SER A 256 -2.86 18.18 -7.67
C SER A 256 -1.65 18.94 -7.10
N LEU A 257 -0.44 18.42 -7.30
CA LEU A 257 0.80 19.04 -6.83
C LEU A 257 1.20 20.24 -7.69
N ASP A 258 1.66 21.29 -7.04
CA ASP A 258 2.39 22.37 -7.70
C ASP A 258 3.74 21.86 -8.25
N ASP A 259 4.32 22.66 -9.14
CA ASP A 259 5.62 22.35 -9.70
C ASP A 259 6.69 22.26 -8.63
N GLN A 260 7.60 21.31 -8.80
CA GLN A 260 8.60 20.94 -7.79
C GLN A 260 7.99 20.51 -6.44
N GLY A 261 6.71 20.10 -6.41
CA GLY A 261 6.02 19.57 -5.24
C GLY A 261 6.49 18.17 -4.84
N TYR A 262 6.25 17.82 -3.59
CA TYR A 262 6.69 16.57 -2.97
C TYR A 262 5.53 15.62 -2.67
N LEU A 263 5.75 14.33 -2.92
CA LEU A 263 4.84 13.25 -2.56
C LEU A 263 5.54 12.28 -1.61
N PHE A 264 4.95 12.09 -0.43
CA PHE A 264 5.36 11.13 0.58
C PHE A 264 4.41 9.93 0.54
N VAL A 265 4.97 8.73 0.39
CA VAL A 265 4.22 7.45 0.41
C VAL A 265 4.80 6.53 1.46
N GLY A 266 4.04 5.56 1.94
CA GLY A 266 4.46 4.66 3.01
C GLY A 266 5.61 3.74 2.57
N TYR A 267 6.33 3.17 3.55
CA TYR A 267 7.52 2.34 3.28
C TYR A 267 7.28 1.17 2.31
N SER A 268 6.09 0.56 2.37
CA SER A 268 5.70 -0.55 1.49
C SER A 268 5.14 -0.11 0.13
N GLU A 269 5.01 1.19 -0.12
CA GLU A 269 4.41 1.77 -1.32
C GLU A 269 5.53 2.31 -2.23
N ASN A 270 5.59 1.81 -3.46
CA ASN A 270 6.65 2.17 -4.41
C ASN A 270 6.05 2.62 -5.73
N LEU A 271 6.37 3.84 -6.17
CA LEU A 271 5.84 4.43 -7.40
C LEU A 271 6.64 4.07 -8.66
N ARG A 272 7.82 3.43 -8.50
CA ARG A 272 8.74 3.10 -9.60
C ARG A 272 8.10 2.25 -10.70
N PHE A 273 7.06 1.48 -10.36
CA PHE A 273 6.31 0.58 -11.25
C PHE A 273 4.89 1.09 -11.56
N LEU A 274 4.53 2.24 -10.98
CA LEU A 274 3.19 2.83 -11.10
C LEU A 274 3.15 3.98 -12.10
N THR A 275 4.18 4.83 -12.16
CA THR A 275 4.19 6.03 -13.01
C THR A 275 5.61 6.58 -13.22
N ASP A 276 5.84 7.25 -14.36
CA ASP A 276 7.06 8.01 -14.67
C ASP A 276 6.97 9.51 -14.31
N GLU A 277 5.84 9.95 -13.78
CA GLU A 277 5.52 11.36 -13.47
C GLU A 277 6.27 11.91 -12.26
N PHE A 278 6.88 11.03 -11.47
CA PHE A 278 7.64 11.37 -10.28
C PHE A 278 9.08 10.88 -10.39
N ARG A 279 10.02 11.65 -9.86
CA ARG A 279 11.38 11.17 -9.59
C ARG A 279 11.51 10.85 -8.12
N SER A 280 12.18 9.75 -7.82
CA SER A 280 12.60 9.45 -6.45
C SER A 280 13.74 10.34 -6.00
N VAL A 281 13.67 10.80 -4.75
CA VAL A 281 14.70 11.60 -4.09
C VAL A 281 14.98 11.00 -2.72
N TRP A 282 16.25 10.80 -2.41
CA TRP A 282 16.70 10.35 -1.09
C TRP A 282 17.09 11.57 -0.25
N LEU A 283 16.41 11.77 0.89
CA LEU A 283 16.60 12.93 1.77
C LEU A 283 16.88 12.44 3.20
N GLY A 284 18.17 12.48 3.60
CA GLY A 284 18.60 11.87 4.86
C GLY A 284 18.46 10.36 4.81
N ASP A 285 17.56 9.80 5.62
CA ASP A 285 17.22 8.37 5.65
C ASP A 285 15.84 8.07 5.05
N ALA A 286 15.23 9.05 4.36
CA ALA A 286 13.89 8.92 3.81
C ALA A 286 13.89 8.89 2.28
N TRP A 287 13.08 7.98 1.74
CA TRP A 287 12.67 8.00 0.35
C TRP A 287 11.43 8.88 0.17
N VAL A 288 11.50 9.86 -0.73
CA VAL A 288 10.36 10.70 -1.11
C VAL A 288 10.30 10.84 -2.64
N TYR A 289 9.17 11.33 -3.14
CA TYR A 289 8.98 11.57 -4.57
C TYR A 289 8.84 13.05 -4.85
N ARG A 290 9.40 13.52 -5.95
CA ARG A 290 9.28 14.89 -6.42
C ARG A 290 8.63 14.91 -7.79
N LYS A 291 7.65 15.79 -7.98
CA LYS A 291 6.95 15.98 -9.27
C LYS A 291 7.99 16.23 -10.37
N ARG A 292 7.93 15.47 -11.46
CA ARG A 292 8.73 15.76 -12.65
C ARG A 292 8.04 16.84 -13.46
N GLU A 293 8.82 17.83 -13.88
CA GLU A 293 8.43 18.65 -15.01
C GLU A 293 8.42 17.73 -16.23
N ILE A 294 7.24 17.51 -16.80
CA ILE A 294 7.15 16.95 -18.14
C ILE A 294 7.62 18.09 -19.04
N VAL A 295 8.92 18.15 -19.28
CA VAL A 295 9.42 18.87 -20.44
C VAL A 295 8.83 18.09 -21.62
N GLU A 296 7.85 18.68 -22.31
CA GLU A 296 7.44 18.14 -23.62
C GLU A 296 8.73 17.83 -24.37
N PRO A 297 8.91 16.61 -24.92
CA PRO A 297 10.08 16.36 -25.73
C PRO A 297 10.04 17.40 -26.83
N ALA A 298 10.96 18.38 -26.77
CA ALA A 298 11.18 19.32 -27.84
C ALA A 298 11.21 18.47 -29.11
N LYS A 299 10.36 18.79 -30.10
CA LYS A 299 10.31 18.07 -31.39
C LYS A 299 11.75 17.82 -31.82
N VAL A 300 12.22 16.58 -31.62
CA VAL A 300 13.57 16.22 -31.99
C VAL A 300 13.51 16.17 -33.51
N GLU A 301 13.94 17.24 -34.16
CA GLU A 301 14.29 17.19 -35.57
C GLU A 301 15.24 16.01 -35.73
N ARG A 302 14.83 15.07 -36.58
CA ARG A 302 15.59 13.85 -36.85
C ARG A 302 17.01 14.25 -37.23
N PRO A 303 18.05 13.83 -36.48
CA PRO A 303 19.41 14.08 -36.92
C PRO A 303 19.65 13.29 -38.20
N LYS A 304 20.25 13.94 -39.20
CA LYS A 304 20.65 13.33 -40.47
C LYS A 304 21.48 12.06 -40.19
N PRO A 305 21.32 11.00 -41.00
CA PRO A 305 21.94 9.72 -40.73
C PRO A 305 23.47 9.86 -40.75
N LYS A 306 24.12 9.54 -39.64
CA LYS A 306 25.56 9.28 -39.57
C LYS A 306 25.82 7.79 -39.84
N PRO A 307 27.05 7.42 -40.26
CA PRO A 307 27.31 6.13 -40.89
C PRO A 307 27.05 4.97 -39.93
N ARG A 308 26.54 3.86 -40.49
CA ARG A 308 26.29 2.59 -39.79
C ARG A 308 27.53 2.15 -38.99
N PHE A 309 27.43 2.20 -37.66
CA PHE A 309 28.20 1.29 -36.81
C PHE A 309 27.44 -0.04 -36.76
N LYS A 310 28.18 -1.15 -36.80
CA LYS A 310 27.63 -2.49 -36.54
C LYS A 310 26.87 -2.43 -35.21
N GLU A 311 25.61 -2.87 -35.21
CA GLU A 311 24.85 -3.06 -33.97
C GLU A 311 25.66 -3.97 -33.05
N ILE A 312 26.14 -3.42 -31.94
CA ILE A 312 26.71 -4.22 -30.88
C ILE A 312 25.51 -4.96 -30.28
N GLU A 313 25.42 -6.27 -30.53
CA GLU A 313 24.37 -7.09 -29.94
C GLU A 313 24.42 -6.98 -28.42
N LYS A 314 23.27 -6.68 -27.80
CA LYS A 314 23.15 -6.54 -26.35
C LYS A 314 23.50 -7.87 -25.68
N SER A 315 24.29 -7.79 -24.62
CA SER A 315 24.61 -8.96 -23.78
C SER A 315 23.34 -9.50 -23.08
N PRO A 316 23.34 -10.79 -22.66
CA PRO A 316 22.23 -11.36 -21.87
C PRO A 316 21.85 -10.52 -20.64
N ASP A 317 22.84 -9.94 -19.95
CA ASP A 317 22.59 -9.09 -18.78
C ASP A 317 21.97 -7.73 -19.12
N GLU A 318 22.34 -7.11 -20.24
CA GLU A 318 21.69 -5.88 -20.71
C GLU A 318 20.26 -6.13 -21.18
N LEU A 319 20.01 -7.28 -21.80
CA LEU A 319 18.67 -7.73 -22.15
C LEU A 319 17.85 -7.98 -20.90
N LEU A 320 18.43 -8.62 -19.88
CA LEU A 320 17.75 -8.86 -18.61
C LEU A 320 17.46 -7.55 -17.87
N ARG A 321 18.42 -6.61 -17.79
CA ARG A 321 18.16 -5.27 -17.21
C ARG A 321 17.02 -4.55 -17.93
N THR A 322 16.93 -4.70 -19.25
CA THR A 322 15.81 -4.14 -20.02
C THR A 322 14.51 -4.90 -19.74
N ALA A 323 14.56 -6.22 -19.64
CA ALA A 323 13.42 -7.07 -19.33
C ALA A 323 12.86 -6.79 -17.92
N GLU A 324 13.72 -6.53 -16.94
CA GLU A 324 13.33 -6.12 -15.58
C GLU A 324 12.53 -4.84 -15.65
N VAL A 325 13.06 -3.80 -16.29
CA VAL A 325 12.34 -2.52 -16.47
C VAL A 325 11.00 -2.70 -17.19
N LEU A 326 10.90 -3.64 -18.13
CA LEU A 326 9.63 -3.94 -18.81
C LEU A 326 8.65 -4.73 -17.93
N ALA A 327 9.15 -5.70 -17.17
CA ALA A 327 8.34 -6.48 -16.22
C ALA A 327 7.76 -5.57 -15.14
N ASP A 328 8.64 -4.73 -14.61
CA ASP A 328 8.40 -3.66 -13.66
C ASP A 328 7.36 -2.64 -14.15
N THR A 329 7.27 -2.40 -15.47
CA THR A 329 6.26 -1.52 -16.07
C THR A 329 4.98 -2.24 -16.52
N GLY A 330 4.83 -3.52 -16.18
CA GLY A 330 3.66 -4.34 -16.52
C GLY A 330 3.63 -4.81 -17.98
N LYS A 331 4.69 -4.54 -18.76
CA LYS A 331 4.86 -5.01 -20.13
C LYS A 331 5.38 -6.44 -20.15
N HIS A 332 4.63 -7.34 -19.52
CA HIS A 332 5.04 -8.73 -19.27
C HIS A 332 5.41 -9.48 -20.55
N GLU A 333 4.64 -9.32 -21.64
CA GLU A 333 4.94 -9.99 -22.91
C GLU A 333 6.27 -9.52 -23.53
N GLU A 334 6.54 -8.22 -23.49
CA GLU A 334 7.80 -7.65 -23.99
C GLU A 334 8.99 -8.07 -23.11
N ALA A 335 8.80 -8.10 -21.79
CA ALA A 335 9.78 -8.59 -20.83
C ALA A 335 10.12 -10.07 -21.05
N LEU A 336 9.10 -10.93 -21.18
CA LEU A 336 9.27 -12.36 -21.48
C LEU A 336 9.98 -12.57 -22.83
N ARG A 337 9.70 -11.73 -23.83
CA ARG A 337 10.40 -11.77 -25.12
C ARG A 337 11.90 -11.49 -24.95
N LEU A 338 12.26 -10.49 -24.14
CA LEU A 338 13.67 -10.17 -23.86
C LEU A 338 14.36 -11.23 -22.99
N CYS A 339 13.67 -11.81 -21.99
CA CYS A 339 14.19 -12.96 -21.25
C CYS A 339 14.46 -14.15 -22.18
N GLY A 340 13.54 -14.45 -23.10
CA GLY A 340 13.76 -15.47 -24.12
C GLY A 340 14.91 -15.16 -25.07
N GLU A 341 15.14 -13.88 -25.37
CA GLU A 341 16.29 -13.43 -26.15
C GLU A 341 17.62 -13.58 -25.40
N ALA A 342 17.63 -13.32 -24.09
CA ALA A 342 18.76 -13.56 -23.21
C ALA A 342 19.08 -15.06 -23.12
N LEU A 343 18.05 -15.91 -22.96
CA LEU A 343 18.18 -17.36 -22.88
C LEU A 343 18.59 -18.03 -24.20
N ARG A 344 18.28 -17.43 -25.35
CA ARG A 344 18.83 -17.89 -26.64
C ARG A 344 20.34 -17.70 -26.74
N ARG A 345 20.86 -16.67 -26.08
CA ARG A 345 22.30 -16.35 -26.06
C ARG A 345 23.04 -17.10 -24.97
N ASP A 346 22.41 -17.25 -23.80
CA ASP A 346 22.90 -18.05 -22.69
C ASP A 346 21.76 -18.91 -22.11
N PRO A 347 21.62 -20.17 -22.57
CA PRO A 347 20.59 -21.08 -22.07
C PRO A 347 20.71 -21.43 -20.58
N ALA A 348 21.85 -21.17 -19.94
CA ALA A 348 22.08 -21.45 -18.53
C ALA A 348 21.87 -20.19 -17.64
N TYR A 349 21.33 -19.10 -18.19
CA TYR A 349 21.21 -17.85 -17.46
C TYR A 349 20.08 -17.86 -16.42
N ALA A 350 20.43 -18.25 -15.20
CA ALA A 350 19.49 -18.46 -14.10
C ALA A 350 18.65 -17.21 -13.76
N ASP A 351 19.21 -16.00 -13.88
CA ASP A 351 18.48 -14.78 -13.53
C ASP A 351 17.35 -14.47 -14.53
N ALA A 352 17.49 -14.85 -15.80
CA ALA A 352 16.40 -14.74 -16.79
C ALA A 352 15.25 -15.70 -16.47
N HIS A 353 15.55 -16.94 -16.05
CA HIS A 353 14.54 -17.87 -15.55
C HIS A 353 13.86 -17.34 -14.29
N PHE A 354 14.61 -16.75 -13.37
CA PHE A 354 14.05 -16.17 -12.15
C PHE A 354 13.04 -15.07 -12.47
N LEU A 355 13.42 -14.13 -13.35
CA LEU A 355 12.55 -13.04 -13.75
C LEU A 355 11.30 -13.53 -14.48
N MET A 356 11.43 -14.51 -15.38
CA MET A 356 10.26 -15.15 -16.01
C MET A 356 9.33 -15.79 -14.99
N GLY A 357 9.87 -16.44 -13.95
CA GLY A 357 9.09 -17.01 -12.84
C GLY A 357 8.28 -15.96 -12.09
N LEU A 358 8.89 -14.80 -11.79
CA LEU A 358 8.19 -13.67 -11.17
C LEU A 358 7.08 -13.11 -12.08
N ILE A 359 7.37 -12.92 -13.37
CA ILE A 359 6.40 -12.40 -14.34
C ILE A 359 5.18 -13.34 -14.46
N TYR A 360 5.40 -14.65 -14.65
CA TYR A 360 4.28 -15.60 -14.74
C TYR A 360 3.47 -15.66 -13.45
N ARG A 361 4.11 -15.55 -12.29
CA ARG A 361 3.39 -15.48 -11.00
C ARG A 361 2.53 -14.22 -10.91
N ALA A 362 3.04 -13.07 -11.34
CA ALA A 362 2.28 -11.82 -11.40
C ALA A 362 1.08 -11.91 -12.37
N MET A 363 1.21 -12.68 -13.45
CA MET A 363 0.11 -12.97 -14.40
C MET A 363 -0.88 -14.04 -13.90
N GLY A 364 -0.63 -14.67 -12.75
CA GLY A 364 -1.44 -15.78 -12.22
C GLY A 364 -1.17 -17.14 -12.90
N GLU A 365 -0.17 -17.22 -13.79
CA GLU A 365 0.24 -18.44 -14.49
C GLU A 365 1.17 -19.31 -13.60
N LEU A 366 0.65 -19.76 -12.46
CA LEU A 366 1.42 -20.46 -11.41
C LEU A 366 2.14 -21.73 -11.91
N GLY A 367 1.58 -22.43 -12.89
CA GLY A 367 2.20 -23.60 -13.51
C GLY A 367 3.55 -23.26 -14.17
N ARG A 368 3.54 -22.27 -15.08
CA ARG A 368 4.75 -21.79 -15.77
C ARG A 368 5.73 -21.12 -14.80
N ALA A 369 5.23 -20.35 -13.84
CA ALA A 369 6.06 -19.77 -12.79
C ALA A 369 6.87 -20.85 -12.05
N SER A 370 6.21 -21.96 -11.68
CA SER A 370 6.87 -23.07 -10.99
C SER A 370 7.92 -23.78 -11.86
N GLU A 371 7.69 -23.90 -13.17
CA GLU A 371 8.67 -24.48 -14.09
C GLU A 371 9.92 -23.61 -14.19
N GLU A 372 9.76 -22.29 -14.29
CA GLU A 372 10.88 -21.36 -14.36
C GLU A 372 11.70 -21.33 -13.05
N PHE A 373 11.05 -21.28 -11.89
CA PHE A 373 11.78 -21.35 -10.61
C PHE A 373 12.50 -22.68 -10.39
N ARG A 374 11.97 -23.81 -10.88
CA ARG A 374 12.69 -25.10 -10.85
C ARG A 374 13.96 -25.06 -11.69
N LYS A 375 13.93 -24.39 -12.85
CA LYS A 375 15.13 -24.22 -13.70
C LYS A 375 16.19 -23.38 -12.97
N VAL A 376 15.80 -22.31 -12.27
CA VAL A 376 16.74 -21.55 -11.42
C VAL A 376 17.43 -22.47 -10.43
N VAL A 377 16.65 -23.24 -9.67
CA VAL A 377 17.16 -24.15 -8.63
C VAL A 377 18.06 -25.26 -9.19
N LEU A 378 17.84 -25.67 -10.43
CA LEU A 378 18.69 -26.62 -11.14
C LEU A 378 20.03 -26.00 -11.56
N LEU A 379 19.99 -24.74 -11.99
CA LEU A 379 21.17 -23.99 -12.45
C LEU A 379 22.04 -23.50 -11.30
N ARG A 380 21.43 -23.07 -10.19
CA ARG A 380 22.14 -22.67 -8.96
C ARG A 380 21.30 -22.90 -7.70
N PRO A 381 21.93 -23.15 -6.54
CA PRO A 381 21.24 -23.06 -5.26
C PRO A 381 20.70 -21.63 -5.04
N ASP A 382 19.39 -21.49 -4.86
CA ASP A 382 18.75 -20.18 -4.73
C ASP A 382 17.63 -20.23 -3.67
N ILE A 383 17.79 -19.45 -2.61
CA ILE A 383 16.88 -19.42 -1.45
C ILE A 383 15.52 -18.86 -1.84
N LEU A 384 15.51 -17.80 -2.65
CA LEU A 384 14.28 -17.10 -3.03
C LEU A 384 13.47 -17.94 -4.01
N ALA A 385 14.11 -18.56 -5.00
CA ALA A 385 13.42 -19.45 -5.94
C ALA A 385 12.75 -20.62 -5.21
N ARG A 386 13.41 -21.20 -4.19
CA ARG A 386 12.81 -22.23 -3.33
C ARG A 386 11.65 -21.71 -2.49
N MET A 387 11.78 -20.51 -1.92
CA MET A 387 10.68 -19.88 -1.18
C MET A 387 9.46 -19.68 -2.10
N TYR A 388 9.66 -19.15 -3.31
CA TYR A 388 8.59 -18.93 -4.28
C TYR A 388 7.94 -20.24 -4.76
N LEU A 389 8.72 -21.32 -4.98
CA LEU A 389 8.15 -22.65 -5.23
C LEU A 389 7.32 -23.15 -4.06
N GLY A 390 7.78 -22.96 -2.83
CA GLY A 390 7.04 -23.30 -1.62
C GLY A 390 5.71 -22.55 -1.52
N ASP A 391 5.69 -21.27 -1.89
CA ASP A 391 4.47 -20.45 -1.93
C ASP A 391 3.48 -20.96 -2.99
N ILE A 392 3.96 -21.19 -4.21
CA ILE A 392 3.14 -21.69 -5.32
C ILE A 392 2.51 -23.05 -4.97
N TYR A 393 3.28 -23.99 -4.41
CA TYR A 393 2.74 -25.28 -4.01
C TYR A 393 1.74 -25.18 -2.85
N ARG A 394 1.97 -24.26 -1.90
CA ARG A 394 1.05 -24.03 -0.78
C ARG A 394 -0.28 -23.47 -1.29
N GLU A 395 -0.24 -22.49 -2.18
CA GLU A 395 -1.42 -21.90 -2.84
C GLU A 395 -2.18 -22.97 -3.65
N GLY A 396 -1.48 -23.86 -4.34
CA GLY A 396 -2.06 -25.02 -5.04
C GLY A 396 -2.49 -26.19 -4.15
N GLY A 397 -2.40 -26.07 -2.82
CA GLY A 397 -2.81 -27.12 -1.87
C GLY A 397 -1.87 -28.35 -1.78
N LEU A 398 -0.72 -28.31 -2.46
CA LEU A 398 0.34 -29.32 -2.48
C LEU A 398 1.27 -29.14 -1.27
N LEU A 399 0.75 -29.47 -0.08
CA LEU A 399 1.42 -29.16 1.18
C LEU A 399 2.76 -29.89 1.38
N ASN A 400 2.89 -31.16 0.96
CA ASN A 400 4.15 -31.90 1.12
C ASN A 400 5.28 -31.33 0.24
N PRO A 401 5.06 -31.06 -1.07
CA PRO A 401 6.02 -30.32 -1.89
C PRO A 401 6.35 -28.94 -1.31
N ALA A 402 5.36 -28.18 -0.83
CA ALA A 402 5.59 -26.88 -0.23
C ALA A 402 6.53 -26.95 0.99
N ALA A 403 6.29 -27.90 1.91
CA ALA A 403 7.14 -28.11 3.07
C ALA A 403 8.59 -28.44 2.69
N ARG A 404 8.77 -29.29 1.67
CA ARG A 404 10.10 -29.66 1.17
C ARG A 404 10.88 -28.45 0.66
N GLU A 405 10.24 -27.58 -0.12
CA GLU A 405 10.95 -26.40 -0.66
C GLU A 405 11.33 -25.41 0.44
N TYR A 406 10.47 -25.15 1.43
CA TYR A 406 10.84 -24.32 2.58
C TYR A 406 11.98 -24.94 3.40
N GLU A 407 11.98 -26.26 3.61
CA GLU A 407 13.09 -26.94 4.28
C GLU A 407 14.40 -26.81 3.52
N MET A 408 14.36 -26.94 2.19
CA MET A 408 15.55 -26.77 1.36
C MET A 408 16.04 -25.32 1.38
N ALA A 409 15.14 -24.33 1.36
CA ALA A 409 15.50 -22.91 1.50
C ALA A 409 16.18 -22.62 2.85
N LEU A 410 15.65 -23.17 3.95
CA LEU A 410 16.23 -23.02 5.30
C LEU A 410 17.60 -23.70 5.41
N ARG A 411 17.76 -24.91 4.85
CA ARG A 411 19.06 -25.60 4.82
C ARG A 411 20.10 -24.82 4.03
N GLU A 412 19.70 -24.24 2.90
CA GLU A 412 20.58 -23.45 2.07
C GLU A 412 21.06 -22.19 2.81
N PHE A 413 20.14 -21.56 3.55
CA PHE A 413 20.45 -20.45 4.44
C PHE A 413 21.40 -20.86 5.58
N GLU A 414 21.14 -21.97 6.28
CA GLU A 414 21.97 -22.46 7.38
C GLU A 414 23.38 -22.82 6.91
N LYS A 415 23.50 -23.35 5.69
CA LYS A 415 24.77 -23.76 5.09
C LYS A 415 25.64 -22.56 4.68
N HIS A 416 25.05 -21.50 4.13
CA HIS A 416 25.83 -20.41 3.52
C HIS A 416 25.76 -19.08 4.26
N ARG A 417 24.76 -18.89 5.16
CA ARG A 417 24.51 -17.64 5.92
C ARG A 417 24.78 -16.38 5.07
N PRO A 418 24.04 -16.21 3.96
CA PRO A 418 24.36 -15.17 3.00
C PRO A 418 24.16 -13.78 3.61
N GLU A 419 25.03 -12.84 3.24
CA GLU A 419 24.93 -11.42 3.64
C GLU A 419 23.90 -10.66 2.79
N ASP A 420 23.64 -11.13 1.56
CA ASP A 420 22.63 -10.61 0.65
C ASP A 420 21.89 -11.74 -0.10
N LEU A 421 20.69 -11.47 -0.62
CA LEU A 421 19.85 -12.45 -1.34
C LEU A 421 19.96 -12.33 -2.87
N GLY A 422 21.00 -11.65 -3.36
CA GLY A 422 21.25 -11.42 -4.77
C GLY A 422 20.29 -10.41 -5.39
N ARG A 423 20.32 -10.39 -6.72
CA ARG A 423 19.63 -9.43 -7.60
C ARG A 423 18.13 -9.29 -7.33
N PHE A 424 17.46 -10.39 -6.98
CA PHE A 424 16.01 -10.44 -6.74
C PHE A 424 15.65 -10.43 -5.25
N GLY A 425 16.63 -10.15 -4.39
CA GLY A 425 16.43 -10.00 -2.95
C GLY A 425 15.71 -8.72 -2.55
N ASP A 426 15.57 -7.74 -3.45
CA ASP A 426 14.90 -6.46 -3.25
C ASP A 426 15.34 -5.72 -1.97
N GLY A 427 16.58 -5.94 -1.52
CA GLY A 427 17.12 -5.37 -0.28
C GLY A 427 16.57 -5.99 1.02
N TYR A 428 15.81 -7.09 0.95
CA TYR A 428 15.36 -7.79 2.15
C TYR A 428 16.54 -8.39 2.92
N PRO A 429 16.60 -8.19 4.25
CA PRO A 429 17.59 -8.87 5.09
C PRO A 429 17.43 -10.38 4.95
N PRO A 430 18.51 -11.14 4.69
CA PRO A 430 18.47 -12.60 4.61
C PRO A 430 17.76 -13.25 5.82
N GLU A 431 17.94 -12.71 7.03
CA GLU A 431 17.30 -13.18 8.26
C GLU A 431 15.78 -13.01 8.26
N LEU A 432 15.25 -11.99 7.57
CA LEU A 432 13.82 -11.82 7.40
C LEU A 432 13.24 -12.95 6.55
N VAL A 433 13.87 -13.24 5.41
CA VAL A 433 13.46 -14.33 4.51
C VAL A 433 13.58 -15.69 5.21
N TYR A 434 14.61 -15.90 6.03
CA TYR A 434 14.75 -17.07 6.89
C TYR A 434 13.57 -17.21 7.87
N ARG A 435 13.19 -16.13 8.58
CA ARG A 435 12.04 -16.15 9.49
C ARG A 435 10.74 -16.47 8.77
N ILE A 436 10.52 -15.88 7.60
CA ILE A 436 9.33 -16.11 6.76
C ILE A 436 9.26 -17.59 6.34
N CYS A 437 10.35 -18.15 5.82
CA CYS A 437 10.40 -19.56 5.41
C CYS A 437 10.11 -20.50 6.60
N ARG A 438 10.65 -20.19 7.78
CA ARG A 438 10.44 -20.96 9.00
C ARG A 438 8.99 -20.92 9.48
N GLU A 439 8.35 -19.77 9.40
CA GLU A 439 6.93 -19.61 9.75
C GLU A 439 6.02 -20.35 8.78
N LYS A 440 6.21 -20.14 7.47
CA LYS A 440 5.45 -20.84 6.43
C LYS A 440 5.60 -22.36 6.52
N LEU A 441 6.80 -22.86 6.81
CA LEU A 441 7.02 -24.30 7.04
C LEU A 441 6.20 -24.82 8.25
N ARG A 442 6.13 -24.06 9.35
CA ARG A 442 5.35 -24.45 10.53
C ARG A 442 3.86 -24.52 10.21
N GLU A 443 3.33 -23.55 9.46
CA GLU A 443 1.93 -23.54 9.01
C GLU A 443 1.61 -24.75 8.15
N VAL A 444 2.45 -25.02 7.14
CA VAL A 444 2.26 -26.16 6.23
C VAL A 444 2.33 -27.49 6.99
N LYS A 445 3.27 -27.66 7.92
CA LYS A 445 3.36 -28.88 8.76
C LYS A 445 2.12 -29.07 9.63
N ARG A 446 1.58 -28.01 10.23
CA ARG A 446 0.32 -28.07 10.99
C ARG A 446 -0.85 -28.49 10.09
N ALA A 447 -0.93 -27.93 8.88
CA ALA A 447 -1.96 -28.26 7.92
C ALA A 447 -1.90 -29.73 7.46
N ILE A 448 -0.69 -30.28 7.24
CA ILE A 448 -0.48 -31.70 6.91
C ILE A 448 -1.00 -32.60 8.05
N VAL A 449 -0.61 -32.32 9.30
CA VAL A 449 -1.07 -33.09 10.47
C VAL A 449 -2.59 -33.00 10.64
N GLY A 450 -3.17 -31.81 10.41
CA GLY A 450 -4.61 -31.59 10.44
C GLY A 450 -5.38 -32.39 9.39
N ARG A 451 -4.86 -32.50 8.15
CA ARG A 451 -5.46 -33.34 7.09
C ARG A 451 -5.39 -34.82 7.44
N ASN A 452 -4.27 -35.30 7.96
CA ASN A 452 -4.10 -36.70 8.34
C ASN A 452 -5.01 -37.14 9.51
N ARG A 453 -5.44 -36.20 10.37
CA ARG A 453 -6.41 -36.45 11.45
C ARG A 453 -7.87 -36.42 11.00
N ARG A 454 -8.20 -35.76 9.88
CA ARG A 454 -9.56 -35.69 9.32
C ARG A 454 -9.87 -36.79 8.30
N GLY A 455 -8.84 -37.45 7.78
CA GLY A 455 -8.96 -38.60 6.87
C GLY A 455 -8.83 -39.98 7.55
N ARG A 456 -8.88 -40.04 8.89
CA ARG A 456 -8.92 -41.28 9.68
C ARG A 456 -10.26 -41.44 10.34
#